data_AF-A0A924AAV0-F1
#
_entry.id   AF-A0A924AAV0-F1
#
_cell.length_a   1.000
_cell.length_b   1.000
_cell.length_c   1.000
_cell.angle_alpha   90.00
_cell.angle_beta   90.00
_cell.angle_gamma   90.00
#
_symmetry.space_group_name_H-M   'P 1'
#
loop_
_entity.id
_entity.type
_entity.pdbx_description
1 polymer ?
#
loop_
_entity_poly.entity_id
_entity_poly.type
_entity_poly.pdbx_seq_one_letter_code
_entity_poly.pdbx_strand_id
1 'polypeptide(L)'
;GTSDIAYNNGMETMKVLRSYGITVNYWEHTGSHSFVAWKQDLRDFVPFLFQYGITTSLEENPQVEGIEAYPNPFTESMLIKSKLPFQYQLFSIDGEEIESGKGNNLQTIGGELKNGTYVLKLKTNNGQNTFKVVKQ
;
A
#
# COMPACT_ATOMS: atom_id res chain seq x y z
N GLY A 1 -2.65 -18.94 32.56
CA GLY A 1 -2.49 -20.40 32.80
C GLY A 1 -3.38 -21.16 31.83
N THR A 2 -3.08 -22.44 31.56
CA THR A 2 -3.75 -23.20 30.48
C THR A 2 -5.24 -23.47 30.68
N SER A 3 -5.75 -23.29 31.90
CA SER A 3 -7.19 -23.35 32.22
C SER A 3 -7.92 -22.01 32.02
N ASP A 4 -7.21 -20.94 31.65
CA ASP A 4 -7.77 -19.60 31.49
C ASP A 4 -8.46 -19.43 30.13
N ILE A 5 -9.62 -18.76 30.11
CA ILE A 5 -10.33 -18.41 28.88
C ILE A 5 -9.46 -17.51 27.99
N ALA A 6 -8.68 -16.60 28.60
CA ALA A 6 -7.76 -15.74 27.86
C ALA A 6 -6.66 -16.54 27.16
N TYR A 7 -6.19 -17.63 27.77
CA TYR A 7 -5.22 -18.54 27.15
C TYR A 7 -5.83 -19.20 25.91
N ASN A 8 -7.02 -19.77 26.04
CA ASN A 8 -7.69 -20.46 24.92
C ASN A 8 -7.98 -19.49 23.76
N ASN A 9 -8.47 -18.28 24.05
CA ASN A 9 -8.71 -17.24 23.05
C ASN A 9 -7.41 -16.81 22.35
N GLY A 10 -6.32 -16.68 23.10
CA GLY A 10 -4.99 -16.39 22.55
C GLY A 10 -4.51 -17.50 21.61
N MET A 11 -4.68 -18.77 21.98
CA MET A 11 -4.31 -19.91 21.15
C MET A 11 -5.11 -19.97 19.84
N GLU A 12 -6.42 -19.74 19.88
CA GLU A 12 -7.25 -19.68 18.66
C GLU A 12 -6.86 -18.50 17.75
N THR A 13 -6.59 -17.33 18.34
CA THR A 13 -6.11 -16.15 17.58
C THR A 13 -4.78 -16.47 16.89
N MET A 14 -3.83 -17.11 17.59
CA MET A 14 -2.56 -17.52 16.98
C MET A 14 -2.73 -18.53 15.85
N LYS A 15 -3.69 -19.48 15.96
CA LYS A 15 -3.98 -20.42 14.86
C LYS A 15 -4.44 -19.68 13.61
N VAL A 16 -5.34 -18.71 13.77
CA VAL A 16 -5.82 -17.87 12.65
C VAL A 16 -4.65 -17.11 12.03
N LEU A 17 -3.85 -16.41 12.82
CA LEU A 17 -2.70 -15.63 12.31
C LEU A 17 -1.70 -16.51 11.55
N ARG A 18 -1.38 -17.71 12.08
CA ARG A 18 -0.50 -18.67 11.39
C ARG A 18 -1.09 -19.19 10.09
N SER A 19 -2.42 -19.38 10.01
CA SER A 19 -3.07 -19.80 8.77
C SER A 19 -2.94 -18.78 7.63
N TYR A 20 -2.72 -17.50 7.97
CA TYR A 20 -2.40 -16.43 7.03
C TYR A 20 -0.89 -16.20 6.86
N GLY A 21 -0.04 -17.11 7.35
CA GLY A 21 1.42 -17.03 7.20
C GLY A 21 2.12 -16.06 8.17
N ILE A 22 1.44 -15.58 9.21
CA ILE A 22 2.03 -14.68 10.21
C ILE A 22 2.69 -15.50 11.32
N THR A 23 4.00 -15.29 11.50
CA THR A 23 4.77 -15.96 12.56
C THR A 23 4.49 -15.28 13.92
N VAL A 24 3.83 -16.00 14.81
CA VAL A 24 3.55 -15.58 16.19
C VAL A 24 4.03 -16.62 17.20
N ASN A 25 4.72 -16.17 18.24
CA ASN A 25 5.28 -17.01 19.31
C ASN A 25 4.51 -16.78 20.61
N TYR A 26 4.16 -17.89 21.28
CA TYR A 26 3.56 -17.82 22.61
C TYR A 26 4.63 -17.60 23.66
N TRP A 27 4.36 -16.74 24.64
CA TRP A 27 5.21 -16.57 25.81
C TRP A 27 4.40 -16.10 27.01
N GLU A 28 4.89 -16.39 28.21
CA GLU A 28 4.30 -15.94 29.47
C GLU A 28 5.37 -15.20 30.28
N HIS A 29 4.97 -14.11 30.95
CA HIS A 29 5.80 -13.42 31.92
C HIS A 29 5.36 -13.82 33.34
N THR A 30 6.31 -14.06 34.24
CA THR A 30 6.00 -14.32 35.65
C THR A 30 5.60 -13.02 36.34
N GLY A 31 4.50 -13.05 37.11
CA GLY A 31 3.93 -11.86 37.74
C GLY A 31 2.81 -11.26 36.90
N SER A 32 1.66 -11.04 37.56
CA SER A 32 0.31 -10.87 37.01
C SER A 32 0.07 -9.57 36.24
N HIS A 33 0.93 -9.22 35.28
CA HIS A 33 0.84 -7.99 34.51
C HIS A 33 0.84 -8.26 33.01
N SER A 34 -0.37 -8.46 32.48
CA SER A 34 -0.72 -8.48 31.06
C SER A 34 -0.18 -7.28 30.29
N PHE A 35 0.19 -6.17 30.96
CA PHE A 35 0.73 -4.98 30.33
C PHE A 35 2.10 -5.19 29.66
N VAL A 36 2.99 -6.00 30.25
CA VAL A 36 4.31 -6.28 29.65
C VAL A 36 4.14 -7.12 28.39
N ALA A 37 3.31 -8.17 28.48
CA ALA A 37 2.93 -8.99 27.33
C ALA A 37 2.30 -8.14 26.23
N TRP A 38 1.25 -7.39 26.57
CA TRP A 38 0.54 -6.51 25.66
C TRP A 38 1.43 -5.45 24.99
N LYS A 39 2.32 -4.79 25.74
CA LYS A 39 3.20 -3.76 25.20
C LYS A 39 4.18 -4.35 24.17
N GLN A 40 4.72 -5.53 24.45
CA GLN A 40 5.64 -6.20 23.54
C GLN A 40 4.91 -6.74 22.30
N ASP A 41 3.77 -7.41 22.49
CA ASP A 41 2.96 -7.92 21.40
C ASP A 41 2.49 -6.79 20.47
N LEU A 42 2.09 -5.64 21.03
CA LEU A 42 1.78 -4.45 20.25
C LEU A 42 3.01 -3.95 19.49
N ARG A 43 4.17 -3.85 20.13
CA ARG A 43 5.42 -3.42 19.48
C ARG A 43 5.79 -4.32 18.30
N ASP A 44 5.62 -5.63 18.44
CA ASP A 44 6.00 -6.60 17.41
C ASP A 44 4.95 -6.70 16.31
N PHE A 45 3.67 -6.46 16.63
CA PHE A 45 2.56 -6.51 15.68
C PHE A 45 2.35 -5.20 14.91
N VAL A 46 2.66 -4.05 15.50
CA VAL A 46 2.52 -2.71 14.88
C VAL A 46 3.22 -2.63 13.53
N PRO A 47 4.48 -3.08 13.35
CA PRO A 47 5.10 -3.12 12.04
C PRO A 47 4.25 -3.87 11.01
N PHE A 48 3.66 -5.02 11.33
CA PHE A 48 2.79 -5.74 10.39
C PHE A 48 1.51 -4.96 10.04
N LEU A 49 0.91 -4.25 11.00
CA LEU A 49 -0.27 -3.42 10.76
C LEU A 49 0.01 -2.24 9.83
N PHE A 50 1.19 -1.63 9.96
CA PHE A 50 1.56 -0.41 9.24
C PHE A 50 2.57 -0.63 8.11
N GLN A 51 3.05 -1.86 7.90
CA GLN A 51 3.82 -2.24 6.70
C GLN A 51 2.97 -2.09 5.42
N TYR A 52 1.64 -2.04 5.55
CA TYR A 52 0.71 -1.63 4.49
C TYR A 52 0.06 -0.26 4.71
N GLY A 53 0.45 0.46 5.77
CA GLY A 53 -0.10 1.74 6.17
C GLY A 53 0.85 2.88 5.84
N ILE A 54 0.72 3.44 4.63
CA ILE A 54 1.41 4.63 4.13
C ILE A 54 2.93 4.53 4.24
N THR A 55 3.54 3.88 3.24
CA THR A 55 4.94 4.12 2.91
C THR A 55 5.08 5.59 2.49
N THR A 56 5.44 6.48 3.42
CA THR A 56 6.01 7.82 3.17
C THR A 56 7.45 7.70 2.64
N SER A 57 7.59 6.83 1.65
CA SER A 57 8.68 6.64 0.71
C SER A 57 8.07 5.63 -0.26
N LEU A 58 7.66 6.05 -1.46
CA LEU A 58 7.15 5.14 -2.48
C LEU A 58 8.28 4.19 -2.90
N GLU A 59 8.61 3.20 -2.08
CA GLU A 59 9.43 2.08 -2.48
C GLU A 59 8.52 1.08 -3.19
N GLU A 60 8.75 1.04 -4.50
CA GLU A 60 8.27 0.14 -5.53
C GLU A 60 7.69 -1.18 -5.01
N ASN A 61 6.36 -1.24 -4.92
CA ASN A 61 5.61 -2.50 -5.08
C ASN A 61 6.13 -3.16 -6.38
N PRO A 62 6.34 -4.50 -6.42
CA PRO A 62 7.27 -5.13 -7.34
C PRO A 62 6.93 -4.65 -8.75
N GLN A 63 7.94 -4.07 -9.39
CA GLN A 63 7.82 -3.50 -10.73
C GLN A 63 6.88 -4.37 -11.56
N VAL A 64 5.68 -3.85 -11.85
CA VAL A 64 4.95 -4.34 -13.01
C VAL A 64 5.86 -3.93 -14.17
N GLU A 65 6.73 -4.85 -14.58
CA GLU A 65 7.76 -4.61 -15.58
C GLU A 65 7.14 -3.92 -16.79
N GLY A 66 7.55 -2.67 -17.01
CA GLY A 66 7.18 -1.91 -18.20
C GLY A 66 5.90 -1.10 -18.09
N ILE A 67 5.50 -0.61 -16.91
CA ILE A 67 4.69 0.63 -16.80
C ILE A 67 5.54 1.77 -16.27
N GLU A 68 5.62 2.85 -17.04
CA GLU A 68 6.38 4.05 -16.74
C GLU A 68 5.53 5.30 -17.00
N ALA A 69 5.68 6.32 -16.16
CA ALA A 69 5.06 7.63 -16.33
C ALA A 69 6.15 8.72 -16.38
N TYR A 70 6.26 9.44 -17.51
CA TYR A 70 7.31 10.45 -17.71
C TYR A 70 6.87 11.57 -18.66
N PRO A 71 7.46 12.77 -18.57
CA PRO A 71 8.36 13.21 -17.51
C PRO A 71 7.59 13.44 -16.19
N ASN A 72 8.31 13.40 -15.07
CA ASN A 72 7.80 13.81 -13.77
C ASN A 72 8.94 14.51 -13.00
N PRO A 73 8.86 15.82 -12.73
CA PRO A 73 7.76 16.75 -13.04
C PRO A 73 7.50 16.98 -14.55
N PHE A 74 6.32 17.50 -14.91
CA PHE A 74 5.92 17.83 -16.29
C PHE A 74 5.29 19.23 -16.40
N THR A 75 5.39 19.87 -17.57
CA THR A 75 4.90 21.25 -17.83
C THR A 75 3.67 21.34 -18.72
N GLU A 76 3.51 20.45 -19.70
CA GLU A 76 2.34 20.45 -20.60
C GLU A 76 1.51 19.21 -20.38
N SER A 77 2.08 18.04 -20.60
CA SER A 77 1.42 16.74 -20.40
C SER A 77 2.47 15.70 -20.01
N MET A 78 2.01 14.55 -19.55
CA MET A 78 2.87 13.39 -19.28
C MET A 78 2.42 12.19 -20.11
N LEU A 79 3.37 11.29 -20.35
CA LEU A 79 3.19 10.05 -21.10
C LEU A 79 3.19 8.88 -20.14
N ILE A 80 2.19 8.01 -20.28
CA ILE A 80 2.18 6.69 -19.69
C ILE A 80 2.60 5.70 -20.76
N LYS A 81 3.70 4.98 -20.53
CA LYS A 81 4.20 3.91 -21.41
C LYS A 81 3.97 2.57 -20.73
N SER A 82 3.34 1.63 -21.44
CA SER A 82 3.01 0.30 -20.91
C SER A 82 3.15 -0.80 -21.95
N LYS A 83 3.79 -1.93 -21.65
CA LYS A 83 3.75 -3.11 -22.55
C LYS A 83 2.38 -3.80 -22.59
N LEU A 84 1.52 -3.57 -21.60
CA LEU A 84 0.20 -4.20 -21.45
C LEU A 84 -0.93 -3.16 -21.50
N PRO A 85 -2.16 -3.54 -21.88
CA PRO A 85 -3.32 -2.69 -21.70
C PRO A 85 -3.48 -2.28 -20.22
N PHE A 86 -3.75 -1.00 -20.00
CA PHE A 86 -3.85 -0.43 -18.65
C PHE A 86 -5.05 0.49 -18.53
N GLN A 87 -5.47 0.70 -17.29
CA GLN A 87 -6.45 1.70 -16.88
C GLN A 87 -5.74 2.71 -15.98
N TYR A 88 -6.01 4.00 -16.18
CA TYR A 88 -5.43 5.05 -15.36
C TYR A 88 -6.52 5.87 -14.69
N GLN A 89 -6.22 6.35 -13.49
CA GLN A 89 -7.03 7.30 -12.75
C GLN A 89 -6.10 8.33 -12.11
N LEU A 90 -6.39 9.59 -12.31
CA LEU A 90 -5.65 10.71 -11.76
C LEU A 90 -6.50 11.43 -10.73
N PHE A 91 -5.92 11.65 -9.55
CA PHE A 91 -6.57 12.29 -8.43
C PHE A 91 -5.85 13.57 -8.02
N SER A 92 -6.62 14.56 -7.56
CA SER A 92 -6.06 15.69 -6.80
C SER A 92 -5.51 15.22 -5.45
N ILE A 93 -4.73 16.07 -4.78
CA ILE A 93 -4.23 15.77 -3.42
C ILE A 93 -5.37 15.60 -2.40
N ASP A 94 -6.53 16.21 -2.66
CA ASP A 94 -7.74 16.10 -1.85
C ASP A 94 -8.54 14.82 -2.13
N GLY A 95 -8.09 14.01 -3.10
CA GLY A 95 -8.70 12.71 -3.45
C GLY A 95 -9.82 12.77 -4.49
N GLU A 96 -10.06 13.93 -5.11
CA GLU A 96 -11.03 14.08 -6.19
C GLU A 96 -10.47 13.47 -7.49
N GLU A 97 -11.27 12.66 -8.21
CA GLU A 97 -10.89 12.11 -9.51
C GLU A 97 -11.00 13.21 -10.58
N ILE A 98 -9.88 13.51 -11.24
CA ILE A 98 -9.77 14.58 -12.23
C ILE A 98 -9.81 14.04 -13.66
N GLU A 99 -9.15 12.90 -13.90
CA GLU A 99 -9.03 12.32 -15.22
C GLU A 99 -8.94 10.80 -15.08
N SER A 100 -9.64 10.06 -15.94
CA SER A 100 -9.50 8.60 -16.02
C SER A 100 -9.70 8.09 -17.42
N GLY A 101 -9.15 6.91 -17.68
CA GLY A 101 -9.25 6.31 -19.00
C GLY A 101 -8.54 4.97 -19.11
N LYS A 102 -8.49 4.48 -20.35
CA LYS A 102 -7.80 3.24 -20.72
C LYS A 102 -6.76 3.56 -21.78
N GLY A 103 -5.62 2.90 -21.69
CA GLY A 103 -4.52 3.07 -22.63
C GLY A 103 -3.94 1.72 -23.04
N ASN A 104 -3.26 1.72 -24.18
CA ASN A 104 -2.45 0.61 -24.64
C ASN A 104 -1.18 1.17 -25.26
N ASN A 105 -0.03 0.61 -24.88
CA ASN A 105 1.31 1.03 -25.31
C ASN A 105 1.74 2.42 -24.84
N LEU A 106 1.07 3.48 -25.31
CA LEU A 106 1.39 4.87 -25.00
C LEU A 106 0.10 5.67 -24.82
N GLN A 107 0.01 6.51 -23.79
CA GLN A 107 -1.11 7.41 -23.56
C GLN A 107 -0.61 8.74 -23.02
N THR A 108 -1.09 9.84 -23.58
CA THR A 108 -0.85 11.20 -23.07
C THR A 108 -1.97 11.59 -22.12
N ILE A 109 -1.63 12.14 -20.95
CA ILE A 109 -2.59 12.62 -19.94
C ILE A 109 -2.14 13.93 -19.31
N GLY A 110 -3.03 14.59 -18.58
CA GLY A 110 -2.71 15.73 -17.72
C GLY A 110 -2.48 17.06 -18.44
N GLY A 111 -2.96 17.20 -19.67
CA GLY A 111 -2.84 18.41 -20.49
C GLY A 111 -3.50 19.64 -19.88
N GLU A 112 -4.68 19.46 -19.27
CA GLU A 112 -5.51 20.55 -18.74
C GLU A 112 -5.34 20.77 -17.23
N LEU A 113 -4.34 20.12 -16.61
CA LEU A 113 -4.09 20.24 -15.17
C LEU A 113 -3.45 21.57 -14.82
N LYS A 114 -3.86 22.12 -13.68
CA LYS A 114 -3.18 23.26 -13.04
C LYS A 114 -1.89 22.79 -12.37
N ASN A 115 -1.00 23.74 -12.08
CA ASN A 115 0.24 23.45 -11.36
C ASN A 115 -0.07 22.91 -9.96
N GLY A 116 0.58 21.81 -9.59
CA GLY A 116 0.26 21.11 -8.36
C GLY A 116 0.79 19.68 -8.27
N THR A 117 0.45 19.01 -7.18
CA THR A 117 0.77 17.60 -6.95
C THR A 117 -0.48 16.76 -7.13
N TYR A 118 -0.33 15.62 -7.81
CA TYR A 118 -1.40 14.70 -8.13
C TYR A 118 -1.00 13.26 -7.82
N VAL A 119 -1.99 12.39 -7.67
CA VAL A 119 -1.81 10.95 -7.47
C VAL A 119 -2.31 10.22 -8.72
N LEU A 120 -1.42 9.50 -9.39
CA LEU A 120 -1.76 8.66 -10.54
C LEU A 120 -1.84 7.20 -10.11
N LYS A 121 -2.98 6.56 -10.30
CA LYS A 121 -3.15 5.11 -10.17
C LYS A 121 -3.18 4.47 -11.54
N LEU A 122 -2.32 3.48 -11.75
CA LEU A 122 -2.26 2.67 -12.97
C LEU A 122 -2.59 1.23 -12.63
N LYS A 123 -3.57 0.65 -13.31
CA LYS A 123 -4.02 -0.73 -13.12
C LYS A 123 -3.86 -1.52 -14.40
N THR A 124 -3.25 -2.69 -14.29
CA THR A 124 -3.16 -3.71 -15.35
C THR A 124 -3.79 -5.00 -14.87
N ASN A 125 -3.87 -5.99 -15.76
CA ASN A 125 -4.26 -7.36 -15.39
C ASN A 125 -3.27 -8.01 -14.41
N ASN A 126 -2.02 -7.53 -14.34
CA ASN A 126 -0.95 -8.13 -13.53
C ASN A 126 -0.71 -7.41 -12.20
N GLY A 127 -1.37 -6.27 -11.97
CA GLY A 127 -1.16 -5.50 -10.75
C GLY A 127 -1.57 -4.05 -10.88
N GLN A 128 -1.37 -3.29 -9.80
CA GLN A 128 -1.63 -1.86 -9.73
C GLN A 128 -0.44 -1.12 -9.13
N ASN A 129 -0.13 0.04 -9.69
CA ASN A 129 0.92 0.95 -9.24
C ASN A 129 0.32 2.33 -8.97
N THR A 130 0.86 3.03 -7.97
CA THR A 130 0.46 4.40 -7.66
C THR A 130 1.70 5.30 -7.68
N PHE A 131 1.62 6.41 -8.40
CA PHE A 131 2.70 7.37 -8.59
C PHE A 131 2.28 8.73 -8.05
N LYS A 132 3.19 9.41 -7.36
CA LYS A 132 3.08 10.84 -7.10
C LYS A 132 3.63 11.59 -8.33
N VAL A 133 2.82 12.45 -8.94
CA VAL A 133 3.22 13.24 -10.11
C VAL A 133 3.07 14.74 -9.83
N VAL A 134 3.94 15.56 -10.43
CA VAL A 134 4.01 17.00 -10.19
C VAL A 134 3.91 17.78 -11.51
N LYS A 135 2.94 18.68 -11.59
CA LYS A 135 2.74 19.63 -12.68
C LYS A 135 3.38 20.99 -12.33
N GLN A 136 4.20 21.53 -13.24
CA GLN A 136 4.90 22.82 -13.11
C GLN A 136 4.45 23.84 -14.15
#